data_AF-A0A814S641-F1
#
_entry.id   AF-A0A814S641-F1
#
_cell.length_a   1.000
_cell.length_b   1.000
_cell.length_c   1.000
_cell.angle_alpha   90.00
_cell.angle_beta   90.00
_cell.angle_gamma   90.00
#
_symmetry.space_group_name_H-M   'P 1'
#
loop_
_entity.id
_entity.type
_entity.pdbx_description
1 polymer ?
#
loop_
_entity_poly.entity_id
_entity_poly.type
_entity_poly.pdbx_seq_one_letter_code
_entity_poly.pdbx_strand_id
1 'polypeptide(L)'
;MIINSENFQISHFKIDQAIELIRINVDINDCLNNCSNNGLCKKINDKKFKCICNKDYAGTKCEYNTNPCWISPCLNNGTCYRNKKNFNCECSYPFYGTFCENKINICKGEECSRNGICIDDNSRPKCKCFSMFSGDKCEFKSEEKVTISKVQTTSSTIAIIIIVLIFIIFLLFDISNFCCKIDRRKINYNPKNLVFQLKFK
;
A
#
# COMPACT_ATOMS: atom_id res chain seq x y z
N MET A 1 -13.58 21.10 -118.20
CA MET A 1 -13.19 19.93 -117.40
C MET A 1 -13.94 20.05 -116.08
N ILE A 2 -14.90 19.17 -115.81
CA ILE A 2 -15.75 19.19 -114.61
C ILE A 2 -15.12 18.27 -113.57
N ILE A 3 -14.95 18.72 -112.33
CA ILE A 3 -15.11 17.89 -111.10
C ILE A 3 -15.65 18.80 -109.98
N ASN A 4 -16.84 18.49 -109.47
CA ASN A 4 -17.39 18.97 -108.19
C ASN A 4 -16.79 18.15 -107.04
N SER A 5 -16.56 18.75 -105.87
CA SER A 5 -16.84 18.06 -104.60
C SER A 5 -16.99 19.06 -103.45
N GLU A 6 -18.22 19.18 -102.97
CA GLU A 6 -18.56 19.45 -101.58
C GLU A 6 -17.66 18.61 -100.65
N ASN A 7 -17.27 19.19 -99.51
CA ASN A 7 -16.70 18.57 -98.28
C ASN A 7 -15.31 19.08 -97.89
N PHE A 8 -15.27 20.20 -97.15
CA PHE A 8 -14.29 20.34 -96.06
C PHE A 8 -14.75 21.32 -94.96
N GLN A 9 -16.03 21.24 -94.57
CA GLN A 9 -16.53 21.84 -93.34
C GLN A 9 -17.03 20.74 -92.38
N ILE A 10 -16.26 19.67 -92.17
CA ILE A 10 -16.60 18.63 -91.18
C ILE A 10 -15.31 18.03 -90.58
N SER A 11 -14.47 18.85 -89.94
CA SER A 11 -13.33 18.33 -89.17
C SER A 11 -13.06 19.05 -87.85
N HIS A 12 -13.63 20.23 -87.61
CA HIS A 12 -13.49 20.91 -86.31
C HIS A 12 -14.57 20.54 -85.27
N PHE A 13 -15.77 20.11 -85.68
CA PHE A 13 -16.85 19.79 -84.74
C PHE A 13 -16.73 18.41 -84.06
N LYS A 14 -15.87 17.52 -84.58
CA LYS A 14 -15.60 16.19 -83.98
C LYS A 14 -14.50 16.21 -82.92
N ILE A 15 -13.71 17.28 -82.84
CA ILE A 15 -12.65 17.41 -81.83
C ILE A 15 -13.26 17.83 -80.49
N ASP A 16 -14.30 18.67 -80.49
CA ASP A 16 -15.00 19.08 -79.27
C ASP A 16 -15.82 17.93 -78.63
N GLN A 17 -16.34 16.99 -79.42
CA GLN A 17 -16.96 15.74 -78.91
C GLN A 17 -15.93 14.70 -78.43
N ALA A 18 -14.67 14.78 -78.88
CA ALA A 18 -13.60 13.92 -78.38
C ALA A 18 -13.00 14.43 -77.05
N ILE A 19 -13.14 15.73 -76.76
CA ILE A 19 -12.66 16.34 -75.51
C ILE A 19 -13.56 16.01 -74.31
N GLU A 20 -14.82 15.62 -74.53
CA GLU A 20 -15.70 15.15 -73.44
C GLU A 20 -15.41 13.68 -73.00
N LEU A 21 -14.65 12.92 -73.79
CA LEU A 21 -14.24 11.56 -73.44
C LEU A 21 -12.84 11.47 -72.80
N ILE A 22 -12.04 12.54 -72.86
CA ILE A 22 -10.69 12.59 -72.28
C ILE A 22 -10.65 13.51 -71.06
N ARG A 23 -11.69 13.40 -70.22
CA ARG A 23 -11.64 13.76 -68.79
C ARG A 23 -12.21 12.66 -67.90
N ILE A 24 -12.10 11.40 -68.31
CA ILE A 24 -12.19 10.28 -67.38
C ILE A 24 -10.77 9.91 -66.94
N ASN A 25 -10.11 10.81 -66.21
CA ASN A 25 -9.10 10.40 -65.23
C ASN A 25 -9.84 9.93 -63.96
N VAL A 26 -10.68 8.92 -64.11
CA VAL A 26 -11.28 8.20 -62.98
C VAL A 26 -10.86 6.74 -63.13
N ASP A 27 -9.62 6.45 -62.76
CA ASP A 27 -9.34 5.24 -61.98
C ASP A 27 -7.88 5.24 -61.50
N ILE A 28 -7.64 5.80 -60.31
CA ILE A 28 -6.64 5.30 -59.35
C ILE A 28 -7.37 5.24 -58.00
N ASN A 29 -8.19 4.19 -57.86
CA ASN A 29 -8.77 3.67 -56.63
C ASN A 29 -9.62 4.66 -55.79
N ASP A 30 -10.93 4.73 -56.08
CA ASP A 30 -11.96 5.20 -55.12
C ASP A 30 -11.87 4.49 -53.76
N CYS A 31 -11.22 3.33 -53.70
CA CYS A 31 -10.98 2.54 -52.50
C CYS A 31 -9.58 2.69 -51.89
N LEU A 32 -8.69 3.56 -52.42
CA LEU A 32 -7.34 3.75 -51.86
C LEU A 32 -7.47 4.40 -50.48
N ASN A 33 -7.19 3.63 -49.41
CA ASN A 33 -7.16 4.10 -48.01
C ASN A 33 -8.45 4.78 -47.48
N ASN A 34 -9.59 4.60 -48.16
CA ASN A 34 -10.83 5.24 -47.75
C ASN A 34 -11.58 4.50 -46.63
N CYS A 35 -11.27 3.22 -46.42
CA CYS A 35 -11.79 2.43 -45.30
C CYS A 35 -10.66 2.17 -44.29
N SER A 36 -10.84 2.65 -43.07
CA SER A 36 -9.93 2.44 -41.94
C SER A 36 -10.07 1.02 -41.37
N ASN A 37 -9.13 0.64 -40.50
CA ASN A 37 -9.23 -0.58 -39.67
C ASN A 37 -9.52 -1.87 -40.48
N ASN A 38 -8.87 -1.96 -41.64
CA ASN A 38 -8.96 -3.08 -42.58
C ASN A 38 -10.39 -3.34 -43.09
N GLY A 39 -11.26 -2.32 -43.09
CA GLY A 39 -12.60 -2.42 -43.65
C GLY A 39 -12.58 -2.72 -45.17
N LEU A 40 -13.49 -3.57 -45.63
CA LEU A 40 -13.62 -3.92 -47.04
C LEU A 40 -14.30 -2.77 -47.79
N CYS A 41 -13.63 -2.21 -48.79
CA CYS A 41 -14.21 -1.19 -49.65
C CYS A 41 -15.01 -1.83 -50.80
N LYS A 42 -16.29 -1.44 -50.94
CA LYS A 42 -17.16 -1.88 -52.02
C LYS A 42 -17.59 -0.67 -52.86
N LYS A 43 -17.19 -0.63 -54.14
CA LYS A 43 -17.64 0.38 -55.11
C LYS A 43 -19.15 0.21 -55.35
N ILE A 44 -19.90 1.31 -55.34
CA ILE A 44 -21.33 1.35 -55.66
C ILE A 44 -21.53 1.88 -57.09
N ASN A 45 -20.85 2.97 -57.45
CA ASN A 45 -20.80 3.53 -58.79
C ASN A 45 -19.50 4.36 -58.97
N ASP A 46 -19.32 5.01 -60.12
CA ASP A 46 -18.09 5.74 -60.48
C ASP A 46 -17.73 6.95 -59.60
N LYS A 47 -18.57 7.29 -58.62
CA LYS A 47 -18.31 8.38 -57.66
C LYS A 47 -18.67 8.02 -56.21
N LYS A 48 -19.08 6.77 -55.93
CA LYS A 48 -19.55 6.33 -54.61
C LYS A 48 -19.00 4.97 -54.26
N PHE A 49 -18.51 4.86 -53.04
CA PHE A 49 -18.12 3.61 -52.39
C PHE A 49 -18.81 3.48 -51.03
N LYS A 50 -18.80 2.27 -50.47
CA LYS A 50 -19.20 1.99 -49.09
C LYS A 50 -18.18 1.08 -48.43
N CYS A 51 -17.83 1.41 -47.19
CA CYS A 51 -17.01 0.53 -46.36
C CYS A 51 -17.89 -0.50 -45.65
N ILE A 52 -17.46 -1.76 -45.71
CA ILE A 52 -17.98 -2.87 -44.92
C ILE A 52 -16.98 -3.08 -43.78
N CYS A 53 -17.37 -2.69 -42.58
CA CYS A 53 -16.48 -2.69 -41.44
C CYS A 53 -16.25 -4.10 -40.88
N ASN A 54 -15.02 -4.33 -40.44
CA ASN A 54 -14.69 -5.52 -39.68
C ASN A 54 -15.41 -5.54 -38.35
N LYS A 55 -15.42 -6.72 -37.72
CA LYS A 55 -15.90 -6.89 -36.36
C LYS A 55 -15.24 -5.85 -35.46
N ASP A 56 -16.05 -5.22 -34.62
CA ASP A 56 -15.66 -4.19 -33.66
C ASP A 56 -15.33 -2.80 -34.25
N TYR A 57 -15.71 -2.51 -35.51
CA TYR A 57 -15.60 -1.18 -36.10
C TYR A 57 -16.92 -0.68 -36.70
N ALA A 58 -17.11 0.63 -36.69
CA ALA A 58 -18.28 1.31 -37.23
C ALA A 58 -17.90 2.67 -37.82
N GLY A 59 -18.88 3.35 -38.42
CA GLY A 59 -18.68 4.60 -39.15
C GLY A 59 -18.71 4.40 -40.66
N THR A 60 -18.75 5.50 -41.40
CA THR A 60 -18.85 5.46 -42.87
C THR A 60 -17.56 4.96 -43.52
N LYS A 61 -16.44 5.15 -42.82
CA LYS A 61 -15.09 4.74 -43.19
C LYS A 61 -14.49 3.75 -42.18
N CYS A 62 -15.31 3.14 -41.31
CA CYS A 62 -14.85 2.22 -40.26
C CYS A 62 -13.87 2.85 -39.27
N GLU A 63 -14.00 4.15 -39.04
CA GLU A 63 -13.10 4.96 -38.22
C GLU A 63 -13.32 4.81 -36.71
N TYR A 64 -14.50 4.31 -36.29
CA TYR A 64 -14.85 4.18 -34.87
C TYR A 64 -14.67 2.75 -34.40
N ASN A 65 -13.84 2.55 -33.36
CA ASN A 65 -13.79 1.29 -32.65
C ASN A 65 -15.05 1.15 -31.77
N THR A 66 -15.79 0.07 -31.93
CA THR A 66 -17.00 -0.22 -31.14
C THR A 66 -16.71 -1.04 -29.90
N ASN A 67 -15.45 -1.41 -29.66
CA ASN A 67 -15.01 -1.98 -28.40
C ASN A 67 -14.89 -0.88 -27.33
N PRO A 68 -15.83 -0.79 -26.38
CA PRO A 68 -15.74 0.19 -25.30
C PRO A 68 -14.49 0.00 -24.41
N CYS A 69 -13.90 -1.19 -24.37
CA CYS A 69 -12.69 -1.47 -23.61
C CYS A 69 -11.39 -1.10 -24.33
N TRP A 70 -11.44 -0.64 -25.59
CA TRP A 70 -10.24 -0.34 -26.39
C TRP A 70 -9.34 0.72 -25.75
N ILE A 71 -9.95 1.73 -25.12
CA ILE A 71 -9.22 2.83 -24.46
C ILE A 71 -8.90 2.55 -23.00
N SER A 72 -9.17 1.34 -22.50
CA SER A 72 -9.03 0.98 -21.09
C SER A 72 -9.73 1.99 -20.16
N PRO A 73 -11.07 2.09 -20.18
CA PRO A 73 -11.81 3.10 -19.42
C PRO A 73 -11.74 2.90 -17.90
N CYS A 74 -11.35 1.72 -17.43
CA CYS A 74 -11.29 1.37 -16.01
C CYS A 74 -10.00 1.91 -15.37
N LEU A 75 -10.14 2.76 -14.36
CA LEU A 75 -9.05 3.34 -13.59
C LEU A 75 -8.54 2.38 -12.52
N ASN A 76 -7.44 2.75 -11.85
CA ASN A 76 -6.92 2.09 -10.64
C ASN A 76 -6.80 0.55 -10.75
N ASN A 77 -6.26 0.07 -11.88
CA ASN A 77 -6.09 -1.35 -12.16
C ASN A 77 -7.42 -2.14 -12.18
N GLY A 78 -8.51 -1.50 -12.62
CA GLY A 78 -9.76 -2.19 -12.91
C GLY A 78 -9.69 -2.96 -14.23
N THR A 79 -10.36 -4.11 -14.29
CA THR A 79 -10.46 -4.95 -15.50
C THR A 79 -11.71 -4.57 -16.29
N CYS A 80 -11.57 -4.28 -17.58
CA CYS A 80 -12.70 -3.95 -18.45
C CYS A 80 -13.29 -5.20 -19.10
N TYR A 81 -14.60 -5.38 -18.97
CA TYR A 81 -15.36 -6.42 -19.65
C TYR A 81 -16.41 -5.82 -20.57
N ARG A 82 -16.43 -6.27 -21.82
CA ARG A 82 -17.46 -5.88 -22.77
C ARG A 82 -18.77 -6.61 -22.46
N ASN A 83 -19.87 -5.86 -22.40
CA ASN A 83 -21.23 -6.37 -22.25
C ASN A 83 -22.05 -6.16 -23.54
N LYS A 84 -23.22 -6.81 -23.65
CA LYS A 84 -24.09 -6.74 -24.85
C LYS A 84 -24.51 -5.32 -25.26
N LYS A 85 -24.55 -4.37 -24.31
CA LYS A 85 -24.96 -2.98 -24.56
C LYS A 85 -23.84 -1.94 -24.33
N ASN A 86 -22.77 -2.29 -23.60
CA ASN A 86 -21.71 -1.34 -23.20
C ASN A 86 -20.46 -2.10 -22.66
N PHE A 87 -19.83 -1.60 -21.58
CA PHE A 87 -18.79 -2.26 -20.79
C PHE A 87 -19.09 -2.16 -19.30
N ASN A 88 -18.46 -3.02 -18.51
CA ASN A 88 -18.37 -2.92 -17.07
C ASN A 88 -16.90 -2.95 -16.63
N CYS A 89 -16.58 -2.24 -15.56
CA CYS A 89 -15.30 -2.35 -14.88
C CYS A 89 -15.44 -3.25 -13.64
N GLU A 90 -14.56 -4.24 -13.52
CA GLU A 90 -14.32 -4.95 -12.28
C GLU A 90 -13.19 -4.23 -11.54
N CYS A 91 -13.52 -3.63 -10.41
CA CYS A 91 -12.57 -2.83 -9.66
C CYS A 91 -11.72 -3.70 -8.73
N SER A 92 -10.41 -3.47 -8.76
CA SER A 92 -9.52 -4.02 -7.76
C SER A 92 -9.80 -3.37 -6.41
N TYR A 93 -9.82 -4.15 -5.33
CA TYR A 93 -9.93 -3.60 -3.97
C TYR A 93 -8.75 -2.62 -3.72
N PRO A 94 -8.96 -1.45 -3.07
CA PRO A 94 -10.18 -0.92 -2.44
C PRO A 94 -10.97 0.06 -3.33
N PHE A 95 -10.97 -0.08 -4.65
CA PHE A 95 -11.62 0.86 -5.55
C PHE A 95 -13.05 0.45 -5.92
N TYR A 96 -13.87 1.45 -6.27
CA TYR A 96 -15.27 1.27 -6.68
C TYR A 96 -15.73 2.43 -7.57
N GLY A 97 -16.94 2.32 -8.12
CA GLY A 97 -17.50 3.27 -9.09
C GLY A 97 -17.61 2.66 -10.48
N THR A 98 -18.21 3.39 -11.41
CA THR A 98 -18.43 2.90 -12.79
C THR A 98 -17.10 2.70 -13.53
N PHE A 99 -16.11 3.53 -13.22
CA PHE A 99 -14.77 3.53 -13.82
C PHE A 99 -13.69 3.19 -12.78
N CYS A 100 -14.07 2.66 -11.61
CA CYS A 100 -13.15 2.44 -10.48
C CYS A 100 -12.45 3.71 -10.01
N GLU A 101 -13.11 4.86 -10.16
CA GLU A 101 -12.58 6.19 -9.87
C GLU A 101 -12.55 6.53 -8.38
N ASN A 102 -13.35 5.83 -7.57
CA ASN A 102 -13.46 6.09 -6.14
C ASN A 102 -12.65 5.08 -5.35
N LYS A 103 -12.03 5.54 -4.27
CA LYS A 103 -11.34 4.67 -3.30
C LYS A 103 -12.18 4.58 -2.02
N ILE A 104 -12.39 3.37 -1.52
CA ILE A 104 -13.06 3.16 -0.24
C ILE A 104 -12.21 3.81 0.85
N ASN A 105 -12.82 4.74 1.60
CA ASN A 105 -12.23 5.22 2.84
C ASN A 105 -12.70 4.30 3.97
N ILE A 106 -11.87 3.30 4.29
CA ILE A 106 -12.15 2.27 5.29
C ILE A 106 -12.35 2.86 6.68
N CYS A 107 -11.73 4.01 6.95
CA CYS A 107 -11.82 4.73 8.21
C CYS A 107 -12.99 5.74 8.27
N LYS A 108 -13.81 5.82 7.22
CA LYS A 108 -14.95 6.75 7.20
C LYS A 108 -16.04 6.26 8.15
N GLY A 109 -16.28 7.01 9.22
CA GLY A 109 -17.27 6.68 10.26
C GLY A 109 -16.71 5.86 11.42
N GLU A 110 -15.44 5.47 11.37
CA GLU A 110 -14.74 4.84 12.49
C GLU A 110 -14.01 5.90 13.29
N GLU A 111 -14.50 6.13 14.51
CA GLU A 111 -13.89 7.07 15.44
C GLU A 111 -12.99 6.31 16.42
N CYS A 112 -11.71 6.22 16.08
CA CYS A 112 -10.70 5.99 17.10
C CYS A 112 -10.75 7.15 18.11
N SER A 113 -10.56 6.86 19.39
CA SER A 113 -10.33 7.91 20.39
C SER A 113 -9.15 8.79 19.95
N ARG A 114 -9.03 10.00 20.51
CA ARG A 114 -7.90 10.93 20.24
C ARG A 114 -6.50 10.38 20.53
N ASN A 115 -6.43 9.12 20.97
CA ASN A 115 -5.23 8.38 21.36
C ASN A 115 -4.84 7.32 20.32
N GLY A 116 -5.33 7.40 19.08
CA GLY A 116 -4.95 6.49 18.02
C GLY A 116 -5.27 7.04 16.63
N ILE A 117 -4.79 6.31 15.61
CA ILE A 117 -5.10 6.58 14.21
C ILE A 117 -5.81 5.37 13.61
N CYS A 118 -6.83 5.60 12.79
CA CYS A 118 -7.45 4.52 12.04
C CYS A 118 -6.53 4.13 10.87
N ILE A 119 -6.33 2.83 10.70
CA ILE A 119 -5.57 2.23 9.62
C ILE A 119 -6.40 1.14 8.94
N ASP A 120 -6.06 0.85 7.69
CA ASP A 120 -6.52 -0.35 6.98
C ASP A 120 -5.70 -1.56 7.44
N ASP A 121 -6.35 -2.53 8.07
CA ASP A 121 -5.80 -3.85 8.41
C ASP A 121 -6.54 -4.94 7.63
N ASN A 122 -5.99 -5.31 6.47
CA ASN A 122 -6.53 -6.35 5.59
C ASN A 122 -8.00 -6.12 5.23
N SER A 123 -8.30 -4.95 4.65
CA SER A 123 -9.63 -4.55 4.24
C SER A 123 -10.62 -4.28 5.38
N ARG A 124 -10.12 -4.11 6.61
CA ARG A 124 -10.93 -3.78 7.79
C ARG A 124 -10.37 -2.56 8.50
N PRO A 125 -11.23 -1.67 9.04
CA PRO A 125 -10.75 -0.56 9.85
C PRO A 125 -10.20 -1.08 11.17
N LYS A 126 -9.07 -0.54 11.60
CA LYS A 126 -8.48 -0.84 12.89
C LYS A 126 -7.82 0.40 13.49
N CYS A 127 -7.99 0.61 14.78
CA CYS A 127 -7.29 1.68 15.47
C CYS A 127 -5.88 1.21 15.87
N LYS A 128 -4.87 1.93 15.37
CA LYS A 128 -3.50 1.83 15.87
C LYS A 128 -3.34 2.85 16.99
N CYS A 129 -3.28 2.35 18.22
CA CYS A 129 -3.16 3.18 19.41
C CYS A 129 -1.76 3.79 19.56
N PHE A 130 -1.72 5.00 20.10
CA PHE A 130 -0.48 5.63 20.55
C PHE A 130 0.06 4.92 21.80
N SER A 131 1.32 5.21 22.14
CA SER A 131 1.94 4.65 23.34
C SER A 131 1.07 4.92 24.56
N MET A 132 1.01 3.94 25.46
CA MET A 132 0.21 3.97 26.68
C MET A 132 -1.31 3.89 26.48
N PHE A 133 -1.80 3.50 25.30
CA PHE A 133 -3.24 3.28 25.05
C PHE A 133 -3.52 1.92 24.42
N SER A 134 -4.70 1.37 24.71
CA SER A 134 -5.18 0.07 24.27
C SER A 134 -6.70 0.04 24.14
N GLY A 135 -7.24 -1.05 23.61
CA GLY A 135 -8.66 -1.19 23.27
C GLY A 135 -8.89 -1.06 21.76
N ASP A 136 -10.06 -1.49 21.30
CA ASP A 136 -10.40 -1.51 19.86
C ASP A 136 -10.49 -0.08 19.29
N LYS A 137 -10.81 0.90 20.15
CA LYS A 137 -10.88 2.33 19.82
C LYS A 137 -9.86 3.16 20.61
N CYS A 138 -8.84 2.55 21.20
CA CYS A 138 -7.82 3.23 22.02
C CYS A 138 -8.40 4.03 23.21
N GLU A 139 -9.45 3.50 23.81
CA GLU A 139 -10.22 4.10 24.89
C GLU A 139 -9.59 3.87 26.28
N PHE A 140 -8.72 2.87 26.42
CA PHE A 140 -8.08 2.55 27.69
C PHE A 140 -6.65 3.06 27.73
N LYS A 141 -6.26 3.71 28.83
CA LYS A 141 -4.85 4.00 29.11
C LYS A 141 -4.20 2.71 29.59
N SER A 142 -3.26 2.16 28.83
CA SER A 142 -2.52 0.98 29.28
C SER A 142 -1.59 1.39 30.43
N GLU A 143 -1.76 0.75 31.59
CA GLU A 143 -0.85 0.95 32.70
C GLU A 143 0.57 0.52 32.31
N GLU A 144 1.53 1.38 32.63
CA GLU A 144 2.94 1.08 32.43
C GLU A 144 3.24 -0.20 33.21
N LYS A 145 3.66 -1.27 32.51
CA LYS A 145 4.34 -2.37 33.17
C LYS A 145 5.68 -1.83 33.64
N VAL A 146 5.66 -1.12 34.77
CA VAL A 146 6.86 -0.81 35.53
C VAL A 146 7.46 -2.17 35.84
N THR A 147 8.43 -2.55 35.02
CA THR A 147 9.28 -3.68 35.33
C THR A 147 10.07 -3.15 36.50
N ILE A 148 9.53 -3.35 37.71
CA ILE A 148 10.34 -3.31 38.91
C ILE A 148 11.35 -4.42 38.61
N SER A 149 12.50 -4.03 38.07
CA SER A 149 13.68 -4.85 38.04
C SER A 149 13.80 -5.35 39.45
N LYS A 150 13.40 -6.62 39.65
CA LYS A 150 13.49 -7.31 40.93
C LYS A 150 14.89 -6.97 41.40
N VAL A 151 15.04 -6.16 42.44
CA VAL A 151 16.35 -5.96 43.05
C VAL A 151 16.70 -7.35 43.50
N GLN A 152 17.56 -8.00 42.73
CA GLN A 152 18.00 -9.35 43.00
C GLN A 152 18.96 -9.18 44.16
N THR A 153 18.41 -9.10 45.37
CA THR A 153 19.16 -9.37 46.59
C THR A 153 19.61 -10.81 46.44
N THR A 154 20.78 -10.98 45.82
CA THR A 154 21.36 -12.30 45.62
C THR A 154 21.39 -12.97 46.99
N SER A 155 20.90 -14.19 47.08
CA SER A 155 20.99 -15.06 48.26
C SER A 155 22.38 -15.00 48.92
N SER A 156 23.41 -14.73 48.11
CA SER A 156 24.80 -14.47 48.48
C SER A 156 25.00 -13.36 49.51
N THR A 157 24.28 -12.22 49.49
CA THR A 157 24.52 -11.14 50.47
C THR A 157 24.03 -11.53 51.86
N ILE A 158 22.88 -12.20 51.95
CA ILE A 158 22.33 -12.73 53.20
C ILE A 158 23.24 -13.84 53.74
N ALA A 159 23.72 -14.74 52.87
CA ALA A 159 24.65 -15.79 53.26
C ALA A 159 25.96 -15.24 53.84
N ILE A 160 26.52 -14.16 53.26
CA ILE A 160 27.73 -13.51 53.78
C ILE A 160 27.46 -12.91 55.17
N ILE A 161 26.33 -12.23 55.37
CA ILE A 161 25.97 -11.65 56.68
C ILE A 161 25.86 -12.76 57.75
N ILE A 162 25.23 -13.89 57.40
CA ILE A 162 25.11 -15.04 58.32
C ILE A 162 26.49 -15.62 58.67
N ILE A 163 27.38 -15.79 57.69
CA ILE A 163 28.73 -16.32 57.92
C ILE A 163 29.53 -15.37 58.84
N VAL A 164 29.45 -14.05 58.62
CA VAL A 164 30.13 -13.06 59.46
C VAL A 164 29.60 -13.10 60.90
N LEU A 165 28.28 -13.21 61.09
CA LEU A 165 27.68 -13.33 62.43
C LEU A 165 28.13 -14.60 63.14
N ILE A 166 28.17 -15.74 62.43
CA ILE A 166 28.67 -17.01 62.98
C ILE A 166 30.13 -16.88 63.41
N PHE A 167 30.97 -16.26 62.58
CA PHE A 167 32.39 -16.05 62.92
C PHE A 167 32.56 -15.15 64.15
N ILE A 168 31.79 -14.06 64.26
CA ILE A 168 31.76 -13.21 65.45
C ILE A 168 31.34 -14.02 66.69
N ILE A 169 30.32 -14.86 66.59
CA ILE A 169 29.88 -15.71 67.70
C ILE A 169 31.01 -16.66 68.13
N PHE A 170 31.69 -17.32 67.17
CA PHE A 170 32.84 -18.17 67.49
C PHE A 170 33.97 -17.41 68.17
N LEU A 171 34.31 -16.21 67.70
CA LEU A 171 35.30 -15.35 68.37
C LEU A 171 34.86 -14.98 69.80
N LEU A 172 33.57 -14.69 70.02
CA LEU A 172 33.06 -14.41 71.38
C LEU A 172 33.10 -15.65 72.28
N PHE A 173 32.80 -16.83 71.75
CA PHE A 173 32.93 -18.10 72.49
C PHE A 173 34.39 -18.43 72.80
N ASP A 174 35.31 -18.21 71.85
CA ASP A 174 36.74 -18.41 72.07
C ASP A 174 37.29 -17.40 73.06
N ILE A 175 36.90 -16.12 73.01
CA ILE A 175 37.23 -15.12 74.04
C ILE A 175 36.69 -15.56 75.41
N SER A 176 35.48 -16.10 75.47
CA SER A 176 34.88 -16.61 76.72
C SER A 176 35.64 -17.83 77.26
N ASN A 177 36.08 -18.74 76.39
CA ASN A 177 36.86 -19.93 76.74
C ASN A 177 38.32 -19.60 77.07
N PHE A 178 38.92 -18.58 76.42
CA PHE A 178 40.27 -18.08 76.71
C PHE A 178 40.28 -17.30 78.05
N CYS A 179 39.26 -16.48 78.31
CA CYS A 179 39.05 -15.86 79.62
C CYS A 179 38.87 -16.91 80.72
N CYS A 180 38.31 -18.08 80.42
CA CYS A 180 38.20 -19.18 81.40
C CYS A 180 39.53 -19.97 81.59
N LYS A 181 40.50 -19.80 80.68
CA LYS A 181 41.81 -20.49 80.72
C LYS A 181 42.95 -19.61 81.27
N ILE A 182 42.77 -18.28 81.31
CA ILE A 182 43.66 -17.37 82.05
C ILE A 182 43.23 -17.37 83.54
N ASP A 183 43.87 -18.29 84.25
CA ASP A 183 44.20 -18.30 85.68
C ASP A 183 43.13 -18.65 86.75
N ARG A 184 43.00 -19.97 87.03
CA ARG A 184 42.54 -20.51 88.34
C ARG A 184 43.70 -20.67 89.35
N ARG A 185 44.71 -19.80 89.38
CA ARG A 185 45.70 -19.76 90.47
C ARG A 185 45.94 -18.34 90.96
N LYS A 186 45.31 -18.07 92.12
CA LYS A 186 45.58 -16.99 93.09
C LYS A 186 45.13 -15.58 92.71
N ILE A 187 43.85 -15.26 92.97
CA ILE A 187 43.52 -13.98 93.60
C ILE A 187 42.49 -14.24 94.71
N ASN A 188 42.94 -14.13 95.95
CA ASN A 188 42.11 -14.16 97.16
C ASN A 188 41.51 -12.76 97.33
N TYR A 189 40.27 -12.54 96.87
CA TYR A 189 39.60 -11.25 97.00
C TYR A 189 38.65 -11.26 98.19
N ASN A 190 39.03 -10.52 99.24
CA ASN A 190 38.27 -10.29 100.47
C ASN A 190 37.29 -9.12 100.23
N PRO A 191 35.96 -9.30 100.40
CA PRO A 191 34.98 -8.28 100.01
C PRO A 191 34.74 -7.27 101.14
N LYS A 192 35.73 -6.43 101.45
CA LYS A 192 35.53 -5.20 102.22
C LYS A 192 36.52 -4.14 101.74
N ASN A 193 35.99 -3.06 101.15
CA ASN A 193 36.67 -1.80 100.74
C ASN A 193 37.47 -1.87 99.41
N LEU A 194 37.43 -0.92 98.46
CA LEU A 194 36.96 0.47 98.46
C LEU A 194 36.91 1.02 97.00
N VAL A 195 35.93 1.88 96.71
CA VAL A 195 35.99 3.16 95.94
C VAL A 195 36.31 3.18 94.43
N PHE A 196 35.31 3.64 93.67
CA PHE A 196 35.41 4.27 92.36
C PHE A 196 36.11 5.64 92.45
N GLN A 197 37.22 5.81 91.73
CA GLN A 197 37.69 7.11 91.25
C GLN A 197 38.26 6.92 89.84
N LEU A 198 37.43 7.20 88.83
CA LEU A 198 37.84 7.32 87.44
C LEU A 198 38.50 8.69 87.24
N LYS A 199 39.82 8.70 87.00
CA LYS A 199 40.51 9.79 86.31
C LYS A 199 40.84 9.30 84.91
N PHE A 200 40.31 9.92 83.86
CA PHE A 200 40.99 9.95 82.56
C PHE A 200 40.77 11.29 81.86
N LYS A 201 41.91 11.83 81.44
CA LYS A 201 42.14 12.87 80.44
C LYS A 201 42.41 12.17 79.11
#